data_AF-A0A1Q9NLT7-F1
#
_entry.id   AF-A0A1Q9NLT7-F1
#
_cell.length_a   1.000
_cell.length_b   1.000
_cell.length_c   1.000
_cell.angle_alpha   90.00
_cell.angle_beta   90.00
_cell.angle_gamma   90.00
#
_symmetry.space_group_name_H-M   'P 1'
#
loop_
_entity.id
_entity.type
_entity.pdbx_description
1 polymer ?
#
loop_
_entity_poly.entity_id
_entity_poly.type
_entity_poly.pdbx_seq_one_letter_code
_entity_poly.pdbx_strand_id
1 'polypeptide(L)' 'MSRENFKQKIDETIVSIQFEGYEVLEKVVKSSGNSGRVYLPTSWIGTKVKIVRLTPKKSDIDDN' A
#
# COMPACT_ATOMS: atom_id res chain seq x y z
N MET A 1 -6.29 2.62 39.65
CA MET A 1 -6.98 1.56 38.88
C MET A 1 -6.48 1.63 37.44
N SER A 2 -5.91 0.50 36.97
CA SER A 2 -5.65 0.08 35.56
C SER A 2 -5.07 1.13 34.60
N ARG A 3 -3.78 1.15 34.20
CA ARG A 3 -2.98 0.10 33.52
C ARG A 3 -3.83 -0.84 32.65
N GLU A 4 -3.67 -0.71 31.33
CA GLU A 4 -3.07 -1.74 30.45
C GLU A 4 -2.92 -1.14 29.03
N ASN A 5 -1.69 -1.14 28.54
CA ASN A 5 -1.33 -0.67 27.21
C ASN A 5 -1.84 -1.66 26.16
N PHE A 6 -2.78 -1.24 25.31
CA PHE A 6 -3.23 -2.04 24.18
C PHE A 6 -2.15 -2.01 23.08
N LYS A 7 -1.11 -2.84 23.23
CA LYS A 7 -0.20 -3.18 22.14
C LYS A 7 -0.97 -4.04 21.14
N GLN A 8 -1.54 -3.38 20.14
CA GLN A 8 -2.21 -4.02 19.02
C GLN A 8 -1.18 -4.91 18.29
N LYS A 9 -1.36 -6.22 18.41
CA LYS A 9 -0.52 -7.25 17.80
C LYS A 9 -0.70 -7.15 16.29
N ILE A 10 0.32 -6.64 15.59
CA ILE A 10 0.36 -6.64 14.13
C ILE A 10 0.53 -8.11 13.74
N ASP A 11 -0.49 -8.70 13.12
CA ASP A 11 -0.34 -10.01 12.50
C ASP A 11 0.68 -9.85 11.37
N GLU A 12 1.88 -10.40 11.57
CA GLU A 12 2.91 -10.49 10.55
C GLU A 12 2.47 -11.54 9.52
N THR A 13 1.40 -11.23 8.78
CA THR A 13 0.95 -12.06 7.68
C THR A 13 2.03 -12.04 6.61
N ILE A 14 2.77 -13.14 6.48
CA ILE A 14 3.75 -13.33 5.43
C ILE A 14 2.98 -13.46 4.12
N VAL A 15 2.96 -12.40 3.32
CA VAL A 15 2.34 -12.39 1.99
C VAL A 15 3.43 -12.67 0.95
N SER A 16 3.34 -13.81 0.27
CA SER A 16 4.14 -14.11 -0.91
C SER A 16 3.38 -13.67 -2.16
N ILE A 17 4.01 -12.84 -3.00
CA ILE A 17 3.42 -12.40 -4.27
C ILE A 17 4.40 -12.61 -5.41
N GLN A 18 3.94 -13.25 -6.48
CA GLN A 18 4.71 -13.53 -7.69
C GLN A 18 4.20 -12.68 -8.85
N PHE A 19 5.12 -12.05 -9.58
CA PHE A 19 4.82 -11.27 -10.77
C PHE A 19 5.90 -11.50 -11.82
N GLU A 20 5.53 -11.37 -13.10
CA GLU A 20 6.47 -11.34 -14.22
C GLU A 20 6.47 -9.93 -14.81
N GLY A 21 7.65 -9.36 -15.03
CA GLY A 21 7.80 -8.00 -15.52
C GLY A 21 9.26 -7.62 -15.68
N TYR A 22 9.47 -6.47 -16.32
CA TYR A 22 10.81 -5.95 -16.60
C TYR A 22 11.45 -5.29 -15.37
N GLU A 23 10.66 -4.66 -14.51
CA GLU A 23 11.14 -3.87 -13.37
C GLU A 23 10.04 -3.78 -12.29
N VAL A 24 10.46 -3.70 -11.02
CA VAL A 24 9.59 -3.48 -9.84
C VAL A 24 10.00 -2.17 -9.16
N LEU A 25 9.01 -1.30 -8.89
CA LEU A 25 9.22 -0.02 -8.21
C LEU A 25 8.29 0.12 -7.00
N GLU A 26 8.86 0.44 -5.84
CA GLU A 26 8.12 0.85 -4.65
C GLU A 26 8.07 2.37 -4.55
N LYS A 27 6.86 2.93 -4.40
CA LYS A 27 6.65 4.38 -4.31
C LYS A 27 5.60 4.72 -3.28
N VAL A 28 5.87 5.78 -2.53
CA VAL A 28 4.90 6.35 -1.57
C VAL A 28 3.86 7.17 -2.33
N VAL A 29 2.59 6.90 -2.05
CA VAL A 29 1.45 7.67 -2.58
C VAL A 29 1.54 9.11 -2.07
N LYS A 30 1.43 10.09 -2.96
CA LYS A 30 1.40 11.52 -2.62
C LYS A 30 -0.03 12.06 -2.74
N SER A 31 -0.39 12.99 -1.86
CA SER A 31 -1.66 13.69 -1.94
C SER A 31 -1.68 14.62 -3.14
N SER A 32 -2.79 14.65 -3.88
CA SER A 32 -3.03 15.62 -4.92
C SER A 32 -4.53 15.88 -5.09
N GLY A 33 -4.98 17.03 -4.57
CA GLY A 33 -6.41 17.35 -4.48
C GLY A 33 -7.14 16.28 -3.67
N ASN A 34 -8.25 15.77 -4.21
CA ASN A 34 -9.05 14.71 -3.59
C ASN A 34 -8.57 13.29 -3.95
N SER A 35 -7.33 13.14 -4.44
CA SER A 35 -6.79 11.87 -4.93
C SER A 35 -5.37 11.60 -4.42
N GLY A 36 -5.02 10.32 -4.29
CA GLY A 36 -3.64 9.89 -4.16
C GLY A 36 -3.03 9.66 -5.55
N ARG A 37 -1.79 10.07 -5.77
CA ARG A 37 -1.04 9.84 -7.00
C ARG A 37 0.27 9.10 -6.73
N VAL A 38 0.64 8.22 -7.66
CA VAL A 38 1.94 7.56 -7.71
C VAL A 38 2.65 8.02 -8.98
N TYR A 39 3.82 8.65 -8.83
CA TYR A 39 4.59 9.18 -9.96
C TYR A 39 5.53 8.11 -10.52
N LEU A 40 5.22 7.59 -11.70
CA LEU A 40 6.05 6.63 -12.43
C LEU A 40 7.04 7.36 -13.36
N PRO A 41 8.15 6.73 -13.78
CA PRO A 41 9.05 7.30 -14.78
C PRO A 41 8.29 7.75 -16.04
N THR A 42 8.67 8.88 -16.62
CA THR A 42 8.02 9.41 -17.84
C THR A 42 8.20 8.48 -19.04
N SER A 43 9.25 7.68 -19.07
CA SER A 43 9.48 6.64 -20.09
C SER A 43 8.41 5.55 -20.11
N TRP A 44 7.61 5.42 -19.04
CA TRP A 44 6.54 4.43 -18.95
C TRP A 44 5.21 4.92 -19.53
N ILE A 45 5.13 6.16 -20.03
CA ILE A 45 3.92 6.67 -20.68
C ILE A 45 3.55 5.76 -21.86
N GLY A 46 2.31 5.27 -21.88
CA GLY A 46 1.81 4.32 -22.89
C GLY A 46 2.07 2.84 -22.57
N THR A 47 2.80 2.51 -21.50
CA THR A 47 3.01 1.14 -21.05
C THR A 47 1.86 0.64 -20.16
N LYS A 48 1.65 -0.68 -20.13
CA LYS A 48 0.65 -1.32 -19.27
C LYS A 48 1.31 -1.71 -17.94
N VAL A 49 0.84 -1.12 -16.84
CA VAL A 49 1.37 -1.36 -15.49
C VAL A 49 0.32 -1.99 -14.57
N LYS A 50 0.77 -2.71 -13.54
CA LYS A 50 -0.07 -3.19 -12.43
C LYS A 50 0.37 -2.47 -11.16
N ILE A 51 -0.58 -1.92 -10.41
CA ILE A 51 -0.35 -1.33 -9.09
C ILE A 51 -1.04 -2.23 -8.07
N VAL A 52 -0.29 -2.70 -7.07
CA VAL A 52 -0.80 -3.55 -6.01
C VAL A 52 -0.68 -2.79 -4.70
N ARG A 53 -1.80 -2.63 -3.99
CA ARG A 53 -1.81 -2.04 -2.64
C ARG A 53 -1.45 -3.15 -1.64
N LEU A 54 -0.37 -2.94 -0.89
CA LEU A 54 0.11 -3.93 0.09
C LEU A 54 -0.49 -3.72 1.49
N THR A 55 -1.07 -2.56 1.78
CA THR A 55 -1.60 -2.21 3.10
C THR A 55 -3.11 -1.95 3.07
N PRO A 56 -3.86 -2.37 4.10
CA PRO A 56 -5.25 -1.98 4.26
C PRO A 56 -5.36 -0.46 4.47
N LYS A 57 -6.45 0.16 3.99
CA LYS A 57 -6.72 1.55 4.38
C LYS A 57 -7.24 1.53 5.81
N LYS A 58 -7.03 2.61 6.57
CA LYS A 58 -7.55 2.70 7.94
C LYS A 58 -9.07 2.44 8.01
N SER A 59 -9.82 2.92 7.01
CA SER A 59 -11.26 2.63 6.86
C SER A 59 -11.62 1.25 6.29
N ASP A 60 -10.66 0.35 6.04
CA ASP A 60 -10.95 -1.09 5.80
C ASP A 60 -10.98 -1.86 7.13
N ILE A 61 -10.47 -1.28 8.22
CA ILE A 61 -10.23 -1.98 9.51
C ILE A 61 -11.29 -1.61 10.57
N ASP A 62 -11.91 -0.44 10.47
CA ASP A 62 -12.90 0.06 11.42
C ASP A 62 -14.32 -0.03 10.83
N ASP A 63 -14.94 -1.20 10.92
CA ASP A 63 -16.40 -1.42 10.77
C ASP A 63 -16.86 -2.44 11.84
N ASN A 64 -16.64 -2.11 13.14
CA ASN A 64 -17.48 -2.50 14.30
C ASN A 64 -17.02 -1.79 15.57
#